data_AF-P0C6R7-F1
#
_entry.id   AF-P0C6R7-F1
#
_cell.length_a   1.000
_cell.length_b   1.000
_cell.length_c   1.000
_cell.angle_alpha   90.00
_cell.angle_beta   90.00
_cell.angle_gamma   90.00
#
_symmetry.space_group_name_H-M   'P 1'
#
loop_
_entity.id
_entity.type
_entity.pdbx_description
1 polymer ?
#
loop_
_entity_poly.entity_id
_entity_poly.type
_entity_poly.pdbx_seq_one_letter_code
_entity_poly.pdbx_strand_id
1 'polypeptide(L)' 'DCASGPCCRDCKFLKEGTICKRARGDNMDDYCNGKTCDCPRNPHKGEHDP' A
#
# COMPACT_ATOMS: atom_id res chain seq x y z
N ASP A 1 -15.24 4.53 -0.30
CA ASP A 1 -14.98 5.62 0.67
C ASP A 1 -14.24 5.10 1.88
N CYS A 2 -13.43 5.94 2.50
CA CYS A 2 -12.58 5.61 3.64
C CYS A 2 -12.47 6.78 4.61
N ALA A 3 -12.14 6.52 5.89
CA ALA A 3 -11.95 7.57 6.90
C ALA A 3 -10.48 7.80 7.25
N SER A 4 -9.68 6.74 7.22
CA SER A 4 -8.26 6.75 7.55
C SER A 4 -7.56 5.59 6.85
N GLY A 5 -6.23 5.60 6.87
CA GLY A 5 -5.40 4.54 6.30
C GLY A 5 -4.39 5.07 5.27
N PRO A 6 -3.32 4.32 5.01
CA PRO A 6 -2.24 4.73 4.12
C PRO A 6 -2.68 4.86 2.64
N CYS A 7 -3.78 4.18 2.26
CA CYS A 7 -4.39 4.28 0.94
C CYS A 7 -5.67 5.14 0.93
N CYS A 8 -5.83 6.03 1.91
CA CYS A 8 -6.96 6.95 2.00
C CYS A 8 -6.52 8.41 1.95
N ARG A 9 -7.18 9.23 1.14
CA ARG A 9 -6.99 10.69 1.11
C ARG A 9 -8.28 11.38 0.71
N ASP A 10 -8.66 12.43 1.43
CA ASP A 10 -9.90 13.19 1.18
C ASP A 10 -11.14 12.27 1.12
N CYS A 11 -11.18 11.28 2.02
CA CYS A 11 -12.19 10.23 2.10
C CYS A 11 -12.31 9.29 0.87
N LYS A 12 -11.32 9.33 -0.03
CA LYS A 12 -11.25 8.52 -1.26
C LYS A 12 -10.08 7.56 -1.24
N PHE A 13 -10.27 6.40 -1.88
CA PHE A 13 -9.18 5.46 -2.08
C PHE A 13 -8.14 6.06 -3.05
N LEU A 14 -6.87 5.92 -2.69
CA LEU A 14 -5.77 6.26 -3.58
C LEU A 14 -5.77 5.34 -4.80
N LYS A 15 -5.26 5.85 -5.93
CA LYS A 15 -5.19 5.09 -7.19
C LYS A 15 -4.32 3.83 -7.01
N GLU A 16 -4.68 2.79 -7.75
CA GLU A 16 -3.85 1.58 -7.86
C GLU A 16 -2.42 1.95 -8.28
N GLY A 17 -1.43 1.34 -7.64
CA GLY A 17 0.00 1.64 -7.87
C GLY A 17 0.55 2.83 -7.07
N THR A 18 -0.26 3.47 -6.21
CA THR A 18 0.28 4.48 -5.27
C THR A 18 1.07 3.79 -4.16
N ILE A 19 2.33 4.18 -3.92
CA ILE A 19 3.14 3.61 -2.82
C ILE A 19 2.51 3.94 -1.47
N CYS A 20 2.25 2.92 -0.65
CA CYS A 20 1.67 3.06 0.68
C CYS A 20 2.62 2.63 1.81
N LYS A 21 3.62 1.79 1.53
CA LYS A 21 4.73 1.50 2.44
C LYS A 21 6.01 1.34 1.63
N ARG A 22 7.00 2.20 1.91
CA ARG A 22 8.33 2.08 1.31
C ARG A 22 9.07 0.88 1.88
N ALA A 23 9.77 0.17 1.01
CA ALA A 23 10.61 -0.96 1.38
C ALA A 23 11.81 -0.52 2.25
N ARG A 24 12.42 -1.49 2.92
CA ARG A 24 13.76 -1.35 3.50
C ARG A 24 14.75 -2.19 2.69
N GLY A 25 15.91 -1.64 2.37
CA GLY A 25 16.95 -2.34 1.60
C GLY A 25 16.50 -2.68 0.19
N ASP A 26 16.79 -3.90 -0.26
CA ASP A 26 16.49 -4.41 -1.60
C ASP A 26 15.07 -5.01 -1.74
N ASN A 27 14.20 -4.77 -0.75
CA ASN A 27 12.80 -5.20 -0.81
C ASN A 27 11.98 -4.32 -1.77
N MET A 28 10.82 -4.82 -2.21
CA MET A 28 9.89 -4.08 -3.08
C MET A 28 9.05 -3.08 -2.27
N ASP A 29 8.42 -2.08 -2.87
CA ASP A 29 7.43 -1.24 -2.15
C ASP A 29 6.07 -1.95 -2.04
N ASP A 30 5.24 -1.55 -1.08
CA ASP A 30 3.81 -1.91 -1.06
C ASP A 30 2.97 -0.81 -1.70
N TYR A 31 1.93 -1.22 -2.42
CA TYR A 31 1.13 -0.34 -3.27
C TYR A 31 -0.36 -0.45 -2.96
N CYS A 32 -1.06 0.68 -3.05
CA CYS A 32 -2.52 0.72 -2.99
C CYS A 32 -3.11 -0.05 -4.18
N ASN A 33 -4.26 -0.69 -3.94
CA ASN A 33 -5.02 -1.45 -4.94
C ASN A 33 -6.24 -0.69 -5.52
N GLY A 34 -6.48 0.55 -5.07
CA GLY A 34 -7.66 1.34 -5.48
C GLY A 34 -9.00 0.89 -4.90
N LYS A 35 -9.01 -0.11 -4.01
CA LYS A 35 -10.22 -0.78 -3.50
C LYS A 35 -10.35 -0.71 -1.98
N THR A 36 -9.23 -0.60 -1.27
CA THR A 36 -9.18 -0.58 0.20
C THR A 36 -8.36 0.61 0.70
N CYS A 37 -8.62 1.07 1.93
CA CYS A 37 -7.82 2.10 2.58
C CYS A 37 -6.56 1.54 3.27
N ASP A 38 -6.52 0.24 3.49
CA ASP A 38 -5.35 -0.47 3.99
C ASP A 38 -4.29 -0.63 2.89
N CYS A 39 -3.02 -0.69 3.30
CA CYS A 39 -1.89 -0.95 2.40
C CYS A 39 -1.70 -2.47 2.29
N PRO A 40 -2.13 -3.11 1.19
CA PRO A 40 -1.92 -4.54 1.02
C PRO A 40 -0.42 -4.82 0.85
N ARG A 41 0.05 -5.95 1.38
CA ARG A 41 1.42 -6.42 1.13
C ARG A 41 1.58 -6.73 -0.36
N ASN A 42 2.64 -6.22 -0.96
CA ASN A 42 2.99 -6.55 -2.33
C ASN A 42 3.31 -8.05 -2.42
N PRO A 43 2.61 -8.82 -3.27
CA PRO A 43 2.81 -10.28 -3.38
C PRO A 43 4.19 -10.67 -3.91
N HIS A 44 4.92 -9.73 -4.52
CA HIS A 44 6.29 -9.94 -4.98
C HIS A 44 7.35 -9.61 -3.92
N LYS A 45 6.95 -9.04 -2.77
CA LYS A 45 7.86 -9.02 -1.62
C LYS A 45 8.06 -10.46 -1.16
N GLY A 46 9.32 -10.90 -1.19
CA GLY A 46 9.69 -12.16 -0.56
C GLY A 46 9.18 -12.21 0.88
N GLU A 47 8.95 -13.42 1.38
CA GLU A 47 8.42 -13.67 2.73
C GLU A 47 9.28 -13.00 3.83
N HIS A 48 10.54 -12.69 3.52
CA HIS A 48 11.59 -12.13 4.39
C HIS A 48 11.63 -10.59 4.55
N ASP A 49 10.49 -9.89 4.48
CA ASP A 49 10.41 -8.50 4.96
C ASP A 49 9.80 -8.52 6.38
N PRO A 50 10.59 -8.27 7.46
CA PRO A 50 10.13 -8.35 8.85
C PRO A 50 9.07 -7.31 9.24
#